data_AF-A0A183C8C3-F1
#
_entry.id   AF-A0A183C8C3-F1
#
_cell.length_a   1.000
_cell.length_b   1.000
_cell.length_c   1.000
_cell.angle_alpha   90.00
_cell.angle_beta   90.00
_cell.angle_gamma   90.00
#
_symmetry.space_group_name_H-M   'P 1'
#
loop_
_entity.id
_entity.type
_entity.pdbx_description
1 polymer ?
#
loop_
_entity_poly.entity_id
_entity_poly.type
_entity_poly.pdbx_seq_one_letter_code
_entity_poly.pdbx_strand_id
1 'polypeptide(L)'
;MTALYLVNQTMFPADRVKLVTFGEPRTGNLNYAKAVEQNVPFRYRVVNRNDIVTNIPQSVDPDGLLLTAATAERQPFFYRFGVFYPQGMESREAEFSICENPEDHHCRALPMAVDANDHLNYFGVNSEEYLKAGCPRDMLL
;
A
#
# COMPACT_ATOMS: atom_id res chain seq x y z
N MET A 1 -12.63 0.57 -0.96
CA MET A 1 -11.94 0.19 0.29
C MET A 1 -12.90 0.32 1.46
N THR A 2 -12.91 -0.67 2.36
CA THR A 2 -13.86 -0.77 3.48
C THR A 2 -13.75 0.38 4.48
N ALA A 3 -12.54 0.82 4.82
CA ALA A 3 -12.33 1.91 5.79
C ALA A 3 -13.05 3.21 5.39
N LEU A 4 -12.89 3.63 4.13
CA LEU A 4 -13.58 4.81 3.60
C LEU A 4 -15.10 4.64 3.64
N TYR A 5 -15.61 3.45 3.30
CA TYR A 5 -17.04 3.17 3.37
C TYR A 5 -17.58 3.28 4.80
N LEU A 6 -16.90 2.69 5.79
CA LEU A 6 -17.32 2.72 7.20
C LEU A 6 -17.40 4.14 7.75
N VAL A 7 -16.43 4.99 7.42
CA VAL A 7 -16.43 6.39 7.85
C VAL A 7 -17.53 7.19 7.14
N ASN A 8 -17.67 7.03 5.82
CA ASN A 8 -18.66 7.78 5.04
C ASN A 8 -20.11 7.41 5.38
N GLN A 9 -20.36 6.15 5.74
CA GLN A 9 -21.68 5.71 6.23
C GLN A 9 -21.91 6.09 7.69
N THR A 10 -21.00 6.81 8.34
CA THR A 10 -21.06 7.21 9.75
C THR A 10 -21.23 6.03 10.71
N MET A 11 -20.82 4.82 10.29
CA MET A 11 -20.87 3.62 11.13
C MET A 11 -19.86 3.71 12.27
N PHE A 12 -18.71 4.32 11.99
CA PHE A 12 -17.68 4.62 12.98
C PHE A 12 -17.15 6.05 12.76
N PRO A 13 -16.91 6.80 13.85
CA PRO A 13 -16.15 8.05 13.78
C PRO A 13 -14.77 7.85 13.15
N ALA A 14 -14.32 8.81 12.35
CA ALA A 14 -13.07 8.72 11.58
C ALA A 14 -11.82 8.52 12.47
N ASP A 15 -11.81 9.11 13.66
CA ASP A 15 -10.74 9.00 14.66
C ASP A 15 -10.65 7.60 15.30
N ARG A 16 -11.69 6.77 15.16
CA ARG A 16 -11.70 5.38 15.62
C ARG A 16 -11.33 4.37 14.52
N VAL A 17 -11.11 4.83 13.29
CA VAL A 17 -10.73 3.97 12.17
C VAL A 17 -9.24 4.15 11.86
N LYS A 18 -8.50 3.05 11.89
CA LYS A 18 -7.10 2.99 11.47
C LYS A 18 -6.98 2.08 10.26
N LEU A 19 -6.52 2.64 9.15
CA LEU A 19 -6.28 1.91 7.92
C LEU A 19 -4.79 1.58 7.81
N VAL A 20 -4.48 0.29 7.80
CA VAL A 20 -3.14 -0.22 7.48
C VAL A 20 -3.31 -1.32 6.44
N THR A 21 -2.63 -1.18 5.31
CA THR A 21 -2.65 -2.17 4.23
C THR A 21 -1.23 -2.68 3.99
N PHE A 22 -1.11 -3.94 3.54
CA PHE A 22 0.15 -4.58 3.21
C PHE A 22 0.07 -4.99 1.74
N GLY A 23 1.04 -4.57 0.93
CA GLY A 23 1.08 -4.92 -0.49
C GLY A 23 -0.12 -4.41 -1.28
N GLU A 24 -0.68 -3.26 -0.92
CA GLU A 24 -1.91 -2.76 -1.53
C GLU A 24 -1.70 -2.41 -3.01
N PRO A 25 -2.51 -2.96 -3.94
CA PRO A 25 -2.56 -2.47 -5.31
C PRO A 25 -3.22 -1.09 -5.37
N ARG A 26 -3.13 -0.40 -6.51
CA ARG A 26 -3.89 0.83 -6.71
C ARG A 26 -5.39 0.52 -6.79
N THR A 27 -6.17 1.13 -5.90
CA THR A 27 -7.60 0.80 -5.71
C THR A 27 -8.58 1.78 -6.37
N GLY A 28 -8.10 2.94 -6.82
CA GLY A 28 -8.95 3.95 -7.46
C GLY A 28 -8.12 5.03 -8.12
N ASN A 29 -8.79 6.11 -8.54
CA ASN A 29 -8.15 7.24 -9.21
C ASN A 29 -7.79 8.37 -8.23
N LEU A 30 -7.29 9.50 -8.75
CA LEU A 30 -6.90 10.66 -7.93
C LEU A 30 -8.02 11.16 -7.02
N ASN A 31 -9.26 11.22 -7.51
CA ASN A 31 -10.40 11.69 -6.71
C ASN A 31 -10.73 10.71 -5.58
N TYR A 32 -10.63 9.41 -5.86
CA TYR A 32 -10.80 8.38 -4.86
C TYR A 32 -9.69 8.45 -3.79
N ALA A 33 -8.43 8.61 -4.19
CA ALA A 33 -7.31 8.80 -3.27
C ALA A 33 -7.53 10.00 -2.36
N LYS A 34 -7.91 11.17 -2.91
CA LYS A 34 -8.25 12.37 -2.13
C LYS A 34 -9.39 12.10 -1.13
N ALA A 35 -10.42 11.35 -1.53
CA ALA A 35 -11.51 11.00 -0.64
C ALA A 35 -11.04 10.13 0.55
N VAL A 36 -10.14 9.16 0.32
CA VAL A 36 -9.48 8.40 1.40
C VAL A 36 -8.71 9.36 2.31
N GLU A 37 -7.96 10.29 1.74
CA GLU A 37 -7.12 11.22 2.52
C GLU A 37 -7.92 12.16 3.42
N GLN A 38 -9.07 12.61 2.93
CA GLN A 38 -9.94 13.55 3.66
C GLN A 38 -10.71 12.87 4.79
N ASN A 39 -11.14 11.62 4.58
CA ASN A 39 -12.06 10.95 5.50
C ASN A 39 -11.38 9.96 6.45
N VAL A 40 -10.19 9.45 6.11
CA VAL A 40 -9.46 8.47 6.93
C VAL A 40 -8.12 9.07 7.37
N PRO A 41 -8.03 9.70 8.56
CA PRO A 41 -6.81 10.39 8.99
C PRO A 41 -5.62 9.46 9.21
N PHE A 42 -5.85 8.31 9.85
CA PHE A 42 -4.82 7.29 10.08
C PHE A 42 -4.83 6.27 8.94
N ARG A 43 -3.88 6.40 8.01
CA ARG A 43 -3.81 5.59 6.79
C ARG A 43 -2.37 5.36 6.35
N TYR A 44 -1.93 4.11 6.37
CA TYR A 44 -0.58 3.73 5.96
C TYR A 44 -0.63 2.52 5.05
N ARG A 45 0.07 2.60 3.92
CA ARG A 45 0.31 1.47 3.02
C ARG A 45 1.73 0.98 3.23
N VAL A 46 1.87 -0.28 3.59
CA VAL A 46 3.16 -0.93 3.80
C VAL A 46 3.56 -1.67 2.54
N VAL A 47 4.77 -1.41 2.05
CA VAL A 47 5.34 -2.00 0.85
C VAL A 47 6.63 -2.72 1.23
N ASN A 48 6.71 -4.01 0.93
CA ASN A 48 7.89 -4.82 1.15
C ASN A 48 8.72 -4.93 -0.14
N ARG A 49 9.94 -4.40 -0.12
CA ARG A 49 10.97 -4.52 -1.17
C ARG A 49 10.40 -4.49 -2.61
N ASN A 50 10.33 -5.64 -3.27
CA ASN A 50 10.02 -5.76 -4.68
C ASN A 50 8.60 -6.28 -4.93
N ASP A 51 7.68 -6.11 -3.97
CA ASP A 51 6.29 -6.54 -4.08
C ASP A 51 5.61 -6.04 -5.37
N ILE A 52 5.34 -6.98 -6.28
CA ILE A 52 4.74 -6.74 -7.59
C ILE A 52 3.34 -6.13 -7.52
N VAL A 53 2.56 -6.47 -6.50
CA VAL A 53 1.14 -6.09 -6.40
C VAL A 53 1.02 -4.58 -6.24
N THR A 54 1.98 -3.96 -5.56
CA THR A 54 2.02 -2.51 -5.35
C THR A 54 2.27 -1.70 -6.62
N ASN A 55 2.67 -2.35 -7.71
CA ASN A 55 2.84 -1.73 -9.02
C ASN A 55 1.59 -1.83 -9.91
N ILE A 56 0.51 -2.47 -9.46
CA ILE A 56 -0.66 -2.81 -10.27
C ILE A 56 -1.92 -2.12 -9.72
N PRO A 57 -2.82 -1.62 -10.59
CA PRO A 57 -2.60 -1.30 -11.99
C PRO A 57 -1.53 -0.21 -12.16
N GLN A 58 -0.82 -0.20 -13.30
CA GLN A 58 0.23 0.80 -13.55
C GLN A 58 -0.36 2.20 -13.77
N SER A 59 0.30 3.20 -13.21
CA SER A 59 0.09 4.62 -13.53
C SER A 59 1.10 5.04 -14.59
N VAL A 60 0.73 5.98 -15.45
CA VAL A 60 1.70 6.56 -16.38
C VAL A 60 2.47 7.61 -15.61
N ASP A 61 3.78 7.65 -15.82
CA ASP A 61 4.64 8.64 -15.19
C ASP A 61 4.18 10.06 -15.61
N PRO A 62 3.88 10.97 -14.66
CA PRO A 62 3.52 12.35 -14.98
C PRO A 62 4.65 13.12 -15.68
N ASP A 63 5.90 12.70 -15.56
CA ASP A 63 7.03 13.26 -16.32
C ASP A 63 7.12 12.71 -17.77
N GLY A 64 6.25 11.75 -18.10
CA GLY A 64 6.09 11.22 -19.46
C GLY A 64 5.39 12.21 -20.38
N LEU A 65 5.94 12.40 -21.59
CA LEU A 65 5.54 13.36 -22.63
C LEU A 65 4.06 13.31 -23.09
N LEU A 66 3.22 12.40 -22.57
CA LEU A 66 1.88 12.08 -23.08
C LEU A 66 0.75 12.22 -22.04
N LEU A 67 1.00 12.78 -20.85
CA LEU A 67 -0.04 12.88 -19.83
C LEU A 67 -0.83 14.19 -19.89
N THR A 68 -2.07 14.13 -20.36
CA THR A 68 -3.02 15.25 -20.21
C THR A 68 -3.59 15.28 -18.78
N ALA A 69 -4.04 16.46 -18.32
CA ALA A 69 -4.71 16.58 -17.02
C ALA A 69 -5.91 15.63 -16.86
N ALA A 70 -6.71 15.47 -17.92
CA ALA A 70 -7.84 14.55 -17.93
C ALA A 70 -7.41 13.07 -17.82
N THR A 71 -6.25 12.72 -18.36
CA THR A 71 -5.67 11.38 -18.23
C THR A 71 -5.12 11.17 -16.81
N ALA A 72 -4.43 12.16 -16.25
CA ALA A 72 -3.87 12.10 -14.89
C ALA A 72 -4.97 11.89 -13.84
N GLU A 73 -6.12 12.56 -13.95
CA GLU A 73 -7.23 12.42 -12.99
C GLU A 73 -7.90 11.05 -13.01
N ARG A 74 -7.84 10.34 -14.14
CA ARG A 74 -8.48 9.04 -14.33
C ARG A 74 -7.56 7.87 -14.03
N GLN A 75 -6.27 8.12 -13.90
CA GLN A 75 -5.30 7.06 -13.67
C GLN A 75 -5.39 6.46 -12.28
N PRO A 76 -5.04 5.17 -12.15
CA PRO A 76 -4.80 4.55 -10.85
C PRO A 76 -3.85 5.40 -10.03
N PHE A 77 -4.22 5.68 -8.78
CA PHE A 77 -3.49 6.62 -7.93
C PHE A 77 -3.53 6.20 -6.48
N PHE A 78 -2.36 6.20 -5.84
CA PHE A 78 -2.21 5.96 -4.42
C PHE A 78 -2.49 7.20 -3.59
N TYR A 79 -3.04 6.98 -2.40
CA TYR A 79 -3.13 7.98 -1.34
C TYR A 79 -1.89 7.92 -0.43
N ARG A 80 -1.63 9.01 0.30
CA ARG A 80 -0.62 9.08 1.40
C ARG A 80 -1.09 8.29 2.62
N PHE A 81 -0.27 7.66 3.45
CA PHE A 81 1.19 7.64 3.49
C PHE A 81 1.72 6.27 3.06
N GLY A 82 2.94 6.24 2.52
CA GLY A 82 3.67 5.00 2.23
C GLY A 82 4.70 4.69 3.30
N VAL A 83 4.83 3.41 3.66
CA VAL A 83 5.91 2.87 4.50
C VAL A 83 6.63 1.82 3.66
N PHE A 84 7.90 2.05 3.35
CA PHE A 84 8.66 1.20 2.45
C PHE A 84 9.83 0.54 3.16
N TYR A 85 9.93 -0.78 3.00
CA TYR A 85 11.02 -1.60 3.52
C TYR A 85 11.93 -2.02 2.36
N PRO A 86 12.98 -1.22 2.04
CA PRO A 86 13.80 -1.45 0.85
C PRO A 86 14.62 -2.73 0.93
N GLN A 87 15.01 -3.13 2.15
CA GLN A 87 15.83 -4.32 2.38
C GLN A 87 15.01 -5.58 2.70
N GLY A 88 13.69 -5.52 2.59
CA GLY A 88 12.82 -6.64 2.96
C GLY A 88 12.30 -6.54 4.39
N MET A 89 11.28 -7.33 4.70
CA MET A 89 10.60 -7.33 6.00
C MET A 89 10.68 -8.69 6.71
N GLU A 90 11.88 -9.29 6.68
CA GLU A 90 12.20 -10.61 7.26
C GLU A 90 12.23 -10.59 8.80
N SER A 91 12.42 -9.41 9.42
CA SER A 91 12.38 -9.24 10.87
C SER A 91 11.64 -7.96 11.26
N ARG A 92 11.28 -7.83 12.54
CA ARG A 92 10.58 -6.65 13.08
C ARG A 92 11.48 -5.43 13.22
N GLU A 93 12.79 -5.65 13.23
CA GLU A 93 13.83 -4.63 13.33
C GLU A 93 14.23 -4.07 11.95
N ALA A 94 13.58 -4.52 10.87
CA ALA A 94 13.85 -4.05 9.53
C ALA A 94 13.68 -2.53 9.41
N GLU A 95 14.65 -1.89 8.78
CA GLU A 95 14.62 -0.46 8.52
C GLU A 95 13.57 -0.11 7.46
N PHE A 96 12.92 1.04 7.65
CA PHE A 96 11.91 1.54 6.72
C PHE A 96 12.03 3.05 6.50
N SER A 97 11.55 3.49 5.36
CA SER A 97 11.33 4.90 5.03
C SER A 97 9.83 5.21 5.04
N ILE A 98 9.46 6.42 5.46
CA ILE A 98 8.09 6.93 5.34
C ILE A 98 8.07 7.95 4.20
N CYS A 99 7.16 7.74 3.24
CA CYS A 99 6.89 8.73 2.20
C CYS A 99 5.60 9.49 2.49
N GLU A 100 5.74 10.81 2.53
CA GLU A 100 4.65 11.74 2.83
C GLU A 100 3.85 12.16 1.61
N ASN A 101 4.34 11.88 0.40
CA ASN A 101 3.66 12.23 -0.84
C ASN A 101 2.95 11.02 -1.46
N PRO A 102 1.83 11.21 -2.16
CA PRO A 102 1.23 10.15 -2.95
C PRO A 102 2.12 9.83 -4.16
N GLU A 103 2.10 8.58 -4.63
CA GLU A 103 2.93 8.12 -5.77
C GLU A 103 4.43 8.43 -5.64
N ASP A 104 4.95 8.53 -4.41
CA ASP A 104 6.37 8.82 -4.19
C ASP A 104 7.26 7.69 -4.75
N HIS A 105 8.15 8.06 -5.68
CA HIS A 105 9.06 7.14 -6.36
C HIS A 105 10.08 6.50 -5.40
N HIS A 106 10.29 7.08 -4.21
CA HIS A 106 11.15 6.51 -3.18
C HIS A 106 10.50 5.34 -2.43
N CYS A 107 9.16 5.28 -2.35
CA CYS A 107 8.42 4.24 -1.64
C CYS A 107 7.63 3.32 -2.59
N ARG A 108 8.24 2.92 -3.70
CA ARG A 108 7.67 1.95 -4.63
C ARG A 108 8.68 0.88 -5.02
N ALA A 109 8.19 -0.34 -5.27
CA ALA A 109 8.98 -1.38 -5.89
C ALA A 109 9.42 -0.94 -7.31
N LEU A 110 10.67 -1.22 -7.67
CA LEU A 110 11.15 -0.86 -9.01
C LEU A 110 10.42 -1.70 -10.07
N PRO A 111 9.96 -1.11 -11.19
CA PRO A 111 9.15 -1.83 -12.18
C PRO A 111 9.78 -3.10 -12.76
N MET A 112 11.12 -3.20 -12.74
CA MET A 112 11.87 -4.37 -13.24
C MET A 112 12.42 -5.28 -12.13
N ALA A 113 12.25 -4.91 -10.86
CA ALA A 113 12.61 -5.74 -9.72
C ALA A 113 11.30 -6.12 -9.03
N VAL A 114 10.59 -7.12 -9.57
CA VAL A 114 9.31 -7.58 -9.06
C VAL A 114 9.46 -9.00 -8.49
N ASP A 115 8.98 -9.21 -7.27
CA ASP A 115 9.02 -10.49 -6.56
C ASP A 115 7.67 -10.74 -5.86
N ALA A 116 7.03 -11.86 -6.20
CA ALA A 116 5.78 -12.28 -5.57
C ALA A 116 6.00 -12.81 -4.14
N ASN A 117 7.20 -13.29 -3.80
CA ASN A 117 7.51 -13.72 -2.45
C ASN A 117 7.56 -12.52 -1.49
N ASP A 118 8.06 -11.37 -1.94
CA ASP A 118 8.05 -10.15 -1.13
C ASP A 118 6.61 -9.71 -0.78
N HIS A 119 5.64 -10.02 -1.65
CA HIS A 119 4.21 -9.80 -1.37
C HIS A 119 3.64 -10.72 -0.27
N LEU A 120 4.25 -11.89 -0.04
CA LEU A 120 3.72 -12.87 0.90
C LEU A 120 4.35 -12.79 2.29
N ASN A 121 5.41 -12.00 2.45
CA ASN A 121 6.25 -11.95 3.64
C ASN A 121 6.14 -10.61 4.34
N TYR A 122 5.64 -10.60 5.58
CA TYR A 122 5.61 -9.40 6.41
C TYR A 122 5.95 -9.72 7.87
N PHE A 123 6.87 -8.95 8.47
CA PHE A 123 7.34 -9.10 9.87
C PHE A 123 7.89 -10.50 10.18
N GLY A 124 8.59 -11.10 9.23
CA GLY A 124 9.11 -12.48 9.35
C GLY A 124 8.04 -13.57 9.21
N VAL A 125 6.79 -13.21 8.87
CA VAL A 125 5.71 -14.16 8.66
C VAL A 125 5.42 -14.30 7.18
N ASN A 126 5.67 -15.49 6.64
CA ASN A 126 5.17 -15.87 5.33
C ASN A 126 3.71 -16.32 5.43
N SER A 127 2.80 -15.60 4.77
CA SER A 127 1.37 -15.89 4.81
C SER A 127 1.00 -17.27 4.26
N GLU A 128 1.67 -17.75 3.21
CA GLU A 128 1.39 -19.05 2.61
C GLU A 128 1.87 -20.19 3.51
N GLU A 129 3.07 -20.08 4.09
CA GLU A 129 3.59 -21.06 5.04
C GLU A 129 2.74 -21.10 6.32
N TYR A 130 2.36 -19.93 6.84
CA TYR A 130 1.49 -19.81 8.02
C TYR A 130 0.15 -20.54 7.81
N LEU A 131 -0.47 -20.38 6.64
CA LEU A 131 -1.71 -21.08 6.28
C LEU A 131 -1.48 -22.59 6.12
N LYS A 132 -0.41 -23.00 5.42
CA LYS A 132 -0.06 -24.43 5.25
C LYS A 132 0.22 -25.13 6.58
N ALA A 133 0.77 -24.42 7.56
CA ALA A 133 1.05 -24.93 8.90
C ALA A 133 -0.20 -25.01 9.80
N GLY A 134 -1.37 -24.57 9.33
CA GLY A 134 -2.61 -24.60 10.11
C GLY A 134 -2.77 -23.42 11.07
N CYS A 135 -2.21 -22.26 10.74
CA CYS A 135 -2.34 -21.00 11.49
C CYS A 135 -1.83 -21.07 12.95
N PRO A 136 -0.59 -21.53 13.20
CA PRO A 136 -0.09 -21.74 14.56
C PRO A 136 0.34 -20.40 15.19
N ARG A 137 -0.07 -20.16 16.45
CA ARG A 137 0.09 -18.84 17.10
C ARG A 137 1.55 -18.42 17.29
N ASP A 138 2.45 -19.37 17.49
CA ASP A 138 3.89 -19.15 17.68
C ASP A 138 4.58 -18.54 16.46
N MET A 139 4.06 -18.76 15.24
CA MET A 139 4.56 -18.09 14.03
C MET A 139 4.20 -16.60 13.96
N LEU A 140 3.33 -16.09 14.85
CA LEU A 140 2.96 -14.67 14.91
C LEU A 140 3.67 -13.89 16.03
N LEU A 141 4.38 -14.58 16.92
CA LEU A 141 4.95 -14.00 18.15
C LEU A 141 6.41 -13.63 17.96
#